data_AF-A0A6N2NB11-F1
#
_entry.id   AF-A0A6N2NB11-F1
#
_cell.length_a   1.000
_cell.length_b   1.000
_cell.length_c   1.000
_cell.angle_alpha   90.00
_cell.angle_beta   90.00
_cell.angle_gamma   90.00
#
_symmetry.space_group_name_H-M   'P 1'
#
loop_
_entity.id
_entity.type
_entity.pdbx_description
1 polymer ?
#
loop_
_entity_poly.entity_id
_entity_poly.type
_entity_poly.pdbx_seq_one_letter_code
_entity_poly.pdbx_strand_id
1 'polypeptide(L)'
;MEGDTIVMGSDGLFDNVFDHEIVSTVVGHSDVAEAAKALANLASIHSMNSEFESPYSLEARSKGFDVPFWKKILGMKLTGGKLDDITVIVGQVVKSQHISLLDEDQTVEAHTEQENKLKS
;
A
#
# COMPACT_ATOMS: atom_id res chain seq x y z
N MET A 1 -14.09 4.57 -1.67
CA MET A 1 -14.71 4.58 -3.01
C MET A 1 -14.07 3.47 -3.83
N GLU A 2 -14.74 3.00 -4.88
CA GLU A 2 -14.10 2.08 -5.84
C GLU A 2 -12.91 2.77 -6.50
N GLY A 3 -11.81 2.05 -6.69
CA GLY A 3 -10.57 2.56 -7.27
C GLY A 3 -9.60 3.16 -6.25
N ASP A 4 -9.99 3.31 -4.98
CA ASP A 4 -9.08 3.78 -3.93
C ASP A 4 -7.95 2.75 -3.72
N THR A 5 -6.71 3.23 -3.62
CA THR A 5 -5.55 2.41 -3.26
C THR A 5 -5.18 2.62 -1.80
N ILE A 6 -5.08 1.53 -1.07
CA ILE A 6 -4.66 1.48 0.32
C ILE A 6 -3.21 0.98 0.34
N VAL A 7 -2.32 1.78 0.91
CA VAL A 7 -0.92 1.41 1.16
C VAL A 7 -0.74 1.25 2.67
N MET A 8 -0.17 0.13 3.08
CA MET A 8 0.22 -0.16 4.45
C MET A 8 1.65 -0.67 4.47
N GLY A 9 2.36 -0.51 5.59
CA GLY A 9 3.72 -1.01 5.72
C GLY A 9 4.26 -0.90 7.13
N SER A 10 5.49 -1.41 7.34
CA SER A 10 6.27 -1.14 8.56
C SER A 10 6.76 0.31 8.59
N ASP A 11 7.30 0.74 9.72
CA ASP A 11 8.00 2.02 9.86
C ASP A 11 9.18 2.12 8.86
N GLY A 12 9.85 1.02 8.54
CA GLY A 12 10.87 0.97 7.48
C GLY A 12 10.44 1.55 6.12
N LEU A 13 9.14 1.51 5.77
CA LEU A 13 8.60 2.22 4.60
C LEU A 13 8.52 3.73 4.86
N PHE A 14 7.79 4.12 5.90
CA PHE A 14 7.43 5.52 6.16
C PHE A 14 8.60 6.37 6.67
N ASP A 15 9.61 5.75 7.28
CA ASP A 15 10.85 6.39 7.69
C ASP A 15 11.75 6.75 6.50
N ASN A 16 11.57 6.07 5.36
CA ASN A 16 12.47 6.16 4.21
C ASN A 16 11.79 6.66 2.92
N VAL A 17 10.48 6.83 2.87
CA VAL A 17 9.76 7.29 1.66
C VAL A 17 8.75 8.36 2.03
N PHE A 18 8.74 9.47 1.30
CA PHE A 18 7.77 10.55 1.52
C PHE A 18 6.38 10.22 0.95
N ASP A 19 5.32 10.76 1.55
CA ASP A 19 3.94 10.58 1.08
C ASP A 19 3.76 10.85 -0.43
N HIS A 20 4.39 11.91 -0.95
CA HIS A 20 4.30 12.25 -2.36
C HIS A 20 5.01 11.24 -3.27
N GLU A 21 6.09 10.62 -2.80
CA GLU A 21 6.78 9.53 -3.50
C GLU A 21 5.95 8.25 -3.46
N ILE A 22 5.27 7.97 -2.34
CA ILE A 22 4.32 6.87 -2.24
C ILE A 22 3.22 7.03 -3.29
N VAL A 23 2.59 8.20 -3.35
CA VAL A 23 1.54 8.51 -4.33
C VAL A 23 2.06 8.40 -5.76
N SER A 24 3.21 9.01 -6.07
CA SER A 24 3.80 8.96 -7.41
C SER A 24 4.13 7.53 -7.84
N THR A 25 4.62 6.71 -6.92
CA THR A 25 4.96 5.31 -7.19
C THR A 25 3.72 4.48 -7.46
N VAL A 26 2.67 4.63 -6.64
CA VAL A 26 1.39 3.93 -6.82
C VAL A 26 0.71 4.32 -8.13
N VAL A 27 0.65 5.62 -8.46
CA VAL A 27 0.05 6.09 -9.72
C VAL A 27 0.82 5.60 -10.96
N GLY A 28 2.12 5.40 -10.83
CA GLY A 28 2.97 4.88 -11.91
C GLY A 28 2.79 3.39 -12.22
N HIS A 29 2.05 2.63 -11.41
CA HIS A 29 1.90 1.19 -11.56
C HIS A 29 0.43 0.77 -11.57
N SER A 30 0.01 0.08 -12.63
CA SER A 30 -1.37 -0.41 -12.77
C SER A 30 -1.67 -1.64 -11.91
N ASP A 31 -0.63 -2.40 -11.57
CA ASP A 31 -0.72 -3.62 -10.77
C ASP A 31 -0.25 -3.35 -9.34
N VAL A 32 -1.05 -3.83 -8.37
CA VAL A 32 -0.80 -3.58 -6.94
C VAL A 32 0.44 -4.32 -6.42
N ALA A 33 0.78 -5.49 -6.97
CA ALA A 33 1.96 -6.22 -6.55
C ALA A 33 3.24 -5.53 -7.04
N GLU A 34 3.24 -5.04 -8.29
CA GLU A 34 4.34 -4.21 -8.81
C GLU A 34 4.47 -2.89 -8.05
N ALA A 35 3.35 -2.23 -7.70
CA ALA A 35 3.37 -1.03 -6.86
C ALA A 35 3.99 -1.30 -5.48
N ALA A 36 3.59 -2.40 -4.82
CA ALA A 36 4.15 -2.79 -3.53
C ALA A 36 5.66 -3.06 -3.60
N LYS A 37 6.10 -3.77 -4.64
CA LYS A 37 7.51 -4.06 -4.88
C LYS A 37 8.31 -2.79 -5.19
N ALA A 38 7.77 -1.87 -5.99
CA ALA A 38 8.41 -0.61 -6.31
C ALA A 38 8.60 0.25 -5.05
N LEU A 39 7.57 0.34 -4.19
CA LEU A 39 7.66 1.03 -2.90
C LEU A 39 8.70 0.41 -1.97
N ALA A 40 8.71 -0.92 -1.85
CA ALA A 40 9.68 -1.62 -1.01
C ALA A 40 11.12 -1.39 -1.50
N ASN A 41 11.34 -1.43 -2.82
CA ASN A 41 12.65 -1.14 -3.41
C ASN A 41 13.06 0.33 -3.20
N LEU A 42 12.15 1.28 -3.37
CA LEU A 42 12.41 2.70 -3.13
C LEU A 42 12.83 2.94 -1.68
N ALA A 43 12.06 2.40 -0.72
CA ALA A 43 12.38 2.46 0.70
C ALA A 43 13.75 1.83 1.00
N SER A 44 14.07 0.70 0.36
CA SER A 44 15.35 0.02 0.54
C SER A 44 16.53 0.84 0.00
N ILE A 45 16.37 1.47 -1.16
CA ILE A 45 17.39 2.35 -1.73
C ILE A 45 17.63 3.56 -0.82
N HIS A 46 16.55 4.18 -0.34
CA HIS A 46 16.62 5.32 0.55
C HIS A 46 17.22 4.96 1.91
N SER A 47 16.87 3.80 2.49
CA SER A 47 17.37 3.34 3.78
C SER A 47 18.89 3.14 3.80
N MET A 48 19.48 2.77 2.66
CA MET A 48 20.92 2.58 2.51
C MET A 48 21.68 3.87 2.14
N ASN A 49 20.99 4.97 1.84
CA ASN A 49 21.61 6.21 1.42
C ASN A 49 21.89 7.13 2.62
N SER A 50 23.17 7.31 2.99
CA SER A 50 23.59 8.16 4.12
C SER A 50 23.38 9.66 3.90
N GLU A 51 23.27 10.09 2.65
CA GLU A 51 23.11 11.50 2.28
C GLU A 51 21.65 11.87 2.05
N PHE A 52 20.75 10.89 2.04
CA PHE A 52 19.33 11.13 1.82
C PHE A 52 18.70 11.82 3.04
N GLU A 53 18.01 12.94 2.83
CA GLU A 53 17.22 13.57 3.89
C GLU A 53 15.88 12.85 4.04
N SER A 54 15.93 11.66 4.62
CA SER A 54 14.76 10.80 4.86
C SER A 54 13.73 11.44 5.79
N PRO A 55 12.44 11.06 5.69
CA PRO A 55 11.41 11.44 6.68
C PRO A 55 11.88 11.25 8.13
N TYR A 56 12.52 10.11 8.43
CA TYR A 56 13.10 9.83 9.74
C TYR A 56 14.14 10.87 10.16
N SER A 57 15.11 11.17 9.30
CA SER A 57 16.17 12.13 9.62
C SER A 57 15.61 13.54 9.83
N LEU A 58 14.60 13.94 9.06
CA LEU A 58 13.90 15.21 9.23
C LEU A 58 13.17 15.28 10.58
N GLU A 59 12.47 14.20 10.96
CA GLU A 59 11.74 14.13 12.22
C GLU A 59 12.70 14.12 13.42
N ALA A 60 13.80 13.37 13.35
CA ALA A 60 14.81 13.34 14.41
C ALA A 60 15.40 14.75 14.65
N ARG A 61 15.63 15.52 13.59
CA ARG A 61 16.08 16.91 13.71
C ARG A 61 15.01 17.84 14.29
N SER A 62 13.75 17.68 13.90
CA SER A 62 12.65 18.51 14.43
C SER A 62 12.43 18.28 15.93
N LYS A 63 12.70 17.06 16.41
CA LYS A 63 12.68 16.67 17.83
C LYS A 63 13.95 17.07 18.61
N GLY A 64 14.93 17.69 17.96
CA GLY A 64 16.13 18.21 18.62
C GLY A 64 17.28 17.20 18.79
N PHE A 65 17.20 16.01 18.16
CA PHE A 65 18.31 15.04 18.12
C PHE A 65 19.39 15.37 17.08
N ASP A 66 19.39 16.62 16.59
CA ASP A 66 20.33 17.07 15.57
C ASP A 66 21.75 17.19 16.13
N VAL A 67 22.73 17.26 15.22
CA VAL A 67 24.14 17.34 15.61
C VAL A 67 24.42 18.61 16.44
N PRO A 68 25.37 18.56 17.39
CA PRO A 68 25.78 19.73 18.17
C PRO A 68 26.04 20.97 17.30
N PHE A 69 25.74 22.16 17.83
CA PHE A 69 25.81 23.41 17.09
C PHE A 69 27.14 23.66 16.36
N TRP A 70 28.27 23.26 16.96
CA TRP A 70 29.58 23.36 16.33
C TRP A 70 29.74 22.48 15.08
N LYS A 71 29.10 21.31 15.03
CA LYS A 71 29.06 20.44 13.84
C LYS A 71 28.14 21.02 12.75
N LYS A 72 27.03 21.67 13.14
CA LYS A 72 26.16 22.42 12.22
C LYS A 72 26.89 23.55 11.49
N ILE A 73 27.72 24.30 12.20
CA ILE A 73 28.53 25.38 11.61
C ILE A 73 29.51 24.82 10.58
N LEU A 74 30.00 23.60 10.78
CA LEU A 74 30.85 22.88 9.83
C LEU A 74 30.08 22.25 8.65
N GLY A 75 28.76 22.52 8.53
CA GLY A 75 27.92 22.00 7.45
C GLY A 75 27.42 20.58 7.67
N MET A 76 27.72 19.94 8.80
CA MET A 76 27.23 18.60 9.12
C MET A 76 25.79 18.67 9.61
N LYS A 77 24.93 17.77 9.13
CA LYS A 77 23.55 17.61 9.58
C LYS A 77 23.30 16.13 9.88
N LEU A 78 22.30 15.83 10.70
CA LEU A 78 21.79 14.46 10.80
C LEU A 78 21.03 14.13 9.50
N THR A 79 21.66 13.40 8.60
CA THR A 79 21.08 12.91 7.33
C THR A 79 21.15 11.39 7.29
N GLY A 80 20.47 10.80 6.31
CA GLY A 80 20.51 9.39 6.01
C GLY A 80 19.16 8.72 6.14
N GLY A 81 18.95 7.66 5.36
CA GLY A 81 17.88 6.70 5.61
C GLY A 81 18.07 5.94 6.92
N LYS A 82 16.98 5.33 7.39
CA LYS A 82 16.98 4.43 8.54
C LYS A 82 17.02 2.99 8.02
N LEU A 83 18.14 2.31 8.22
CA LEU A 83 18.29 0.89 7.86
C LEU A 83 17.38 0.03 8.75
N ASP A 84 16.33 -0.55 8.17
CA ASP A 84 15.26 -1.23 8.89
C ASP A 84 14.62 -2.35 8.03
N ASP A 85 13.82 -3.20 8.67
CA ASP A 85 13.01 -4.21 7.98
C ASP A 85 11.83 -3.53 7.25
N ILE A 86 11.73 -3.77 5.95
CA ILE A 86 10.74 -3.13 5.07
C ILE A 86 9.65 -4.13 4.69
N THR A 87 8.43 -3.86 5.13
CA THR A 87 7.22 -4.59 4.70
C THR A 87 6.27 -3.60 4.04
N VAL A 88 5.72 -3.97 2.87
CA VAL A 88 4.75 -3.15 2.13
C VAL A 88 3.59 -4.01 1.68
N ILE A 89 2.37 -3.53 1.89
CA ILE A 89 1.11 -4.10 1.41
C ILE A 89 0.38 -3.02 0.61
N VAL A 90 -0.02 -3.35 -0.61
CA VAL A 90 -0.85 -2.48 -1.46
C VAL A 90 -2.12 -3.24 -1.83
N GLY A 91 -3.27 -2.61 -1.63
CA GLY A 91 -4.57 -3.16 -2.01
C GLY A 91 -5.43 -2.10 -2.69
N GLN A 92 -6.22 -2.50 -3.69
CA GLN A 92 -7.15 -1.61 -4.37
C GLN A 92 -8.59 -2.00 -4.04
N VAL A 93 -9.41 -1.01 -3.71
CA VAL A 93 -10.83 -1.19 -3.43
C VAL A 93 -11.56 -1.44 -4.76
N VAL A 94 -12.08 -2.66 -4.93
CA VAL A 94 -12.85 -3.06 -6.11
C VAL A 94 -14.34 -3.17 -5.77
N LYS A 95 -15.21 -3.03 -6.78
CA LYS A 95 -16.64 -3.35 -6.62
C LYS A 95 -16.81 -4.80 -6.19
N SER A 96 -17.68 -5.02 -5.22
CA SER A 96 -18.13 -6.37 -4.88
C SER A 96 -18.92 -6.94 -6.06
N GLN A 97 -18.51 -8.11 -6.54
CA GLN A 97 -19.31 -8.86 -7.51
C GLN A 97 -20.46 -9.52 -6.76
N HIS A 98 -21.69 -9.10 -7.05
CA HIS A 98 -22.88 -9.79 -6.57
C HIS A 98 -22.96 -11.13 -7.30
N ILE A 99 -22.50 -12.20 -6.67
CA ILE A 99 -22.74 -13.56 -7.18
C ILE A 99 -24.22 -13.85 -6.92
N SER A 100 -25.04 -13.72 -7.96
CA SER A 100 -26.38 -14.32 -7.95
C SER A 100 -26.18 -15.84 -7.91
N LEU A 101 -26.16 -16.40 -6.70
CA LEU A 101 -26.44 -17.83 -6.53
C LEU A 101 -27.82 -18.05 -7.14
N LEU A 102 -27.88 -18.93 -8.13
CA LEU A 102 -29.09 -19.25 -8.88
C LEU A 102 -30.24 -19.48 -7.90
N ASP A 103 -31.33 -18.74 -8.08
CA ASP A 103 -32.60 -18.96 -7.39
C ASP A 103 -33.01 -20.43 -7.64
N GLU A 104 -32.85 -21.30 -6.64
CA GLU A 104 -33.28 -22.69 -6.68
C GLU A 104 -34.81 -22.84 -6.88
N ASP A 105 -35.55 -21.74 -6.79
CA ASP A 105 -37.02 -21.71 -6.79
C ASP A 105 -37.66 -21.98 -8.16
N GLN A 106 -36.91 -21.87 -9.27
CA GLN A 106 -37.46 -22.20 -10.61
C GLN A 106 -37.41 -23.69 -10.97
N THR A 107 -36.72 -24.52 -10.19
CA THR A 107 -36.67 -25.97 -10.47
C THR A 107 -37.92 -26.70 -9.97
N VAL A 108 -38.59 -26.18 -8.94
CA VAL A 108 -39.77 -26.84 -8.33
C VAL A 108 -41.03 -26.66 -9.17
N GLU A 109 -41.21 -25.50 -9.82
CA GLU A 109 -42.36 -25.26 -10.69
C GLU A 109 -42.30 -26.09 -11.99
N ALA A 110 -41.10 -26.24 -12.58
CA ALA A 110 -40.91 -27.03 -13.79
C ALA A 110 -41.19 -28.53 -13.60
N HIS A 111 -40.94 -29.08 -12.40
CA HIS A 111 -41.25 -30.47 -12.09
C HIS A 111 -42.75 -30.71 -11.83
N THR A 112 -43.46 -29.71 -11.30
CA THR A 112 -44.88 -29.83 -10.96
C THR A 112 -45.80 -29.74 -12.20
N GLU A 113 -45.42 -28.96 -13.21
CA GLU A 113 -46.18 -28.89 -14.48
C GLU A 113 -46.03 -30.15 -15.34
N GLN A 114 -44.88 -30.84 -15.31
CA GLN A 114 -44.69 -32.08 -16.06
C GLN A 114 -45.49 -33.26 -15.48
N GLU A 115 -45.61 -33.36 -14.15
CA GLU A 115 -46.42 -34.42 -13.53
C GLU A 115 -47.92 -34.24 -13.78
N ASN A 116 -48.42 -33.00 -13.80
CA ASN A 116 -49.85 -32.74 -14.07
C ASN A 116 -50.24 -32.97 -15.53
N LYS A 117 -49.27 -32.82 -16.45
CA LYS A 117 -49.48 -33.07 -17.89
C LYS A 117 -49.40 -34.55 -18.27
N LEU A 118 -48.77 -35.39 -17.43
CA LEU A 118 -48.75 -36.85 -17.62
C LEU A 118 -49.99 -37.57 -17.03
N LYS A 119 -50.74 -36.89 -16.14
CA LYS A 119 -51.92 -37.44 -15.45
C LYS A 119 -53.26 -36.98 -16.05
N SER A 120 -53.25 -36.18 -17.12
CA SER A 120 -54.43 -35.77 -17.91
C SER A 120 -54.40 -36.43 -19.29
#